data_AF-A0A3N5TFT0-F1
#
_entry.id   AF-A0A3N5TFT0-F1
#
_cell.length_a   1.000
_cell.length_b   1.000
_cell.length_c   1.000
_cell.angle_alpha   90.00
_cell.angle_beta   90.00
_cell.angle_gamma   90.00
#
_symmetry.space_group_name_H-M   'P 1'
#
loop_
_entity.id
_entity.type
_entity.pdbx_description
1 polymer ?
#
loop_
_entity_poly.entity_id
_entity_poly.type
_entity_poly.pdbx_seq_one_letter_code
_entity_poly.pdbx_strand_id
1 'polypeptide(L)'
;MTVPIDYGDVDWLLERLSEFHKEYQHVEREYLDLRILLRDAETALRDEPEDGDMRVRVYYLKRRLGDLERKYPWLASGKPPEVAFWIPPSG
;
A
#
# COMPACT_ATOMS: atom_id res chain seq x y z
N MET A 1 -7.67 17.35 20.19
CA MET A 1 -7.12 18.67 19.87
C MET A 1 -6.92 18.72 18.37
N THR A 2 -7.68 19.54 17.65
CA THR A 2 -7.53 19.72 16.20
C THR A 2 -6.41 20.72 15.97
N VAL A 3 -5.28 20.27 15.45
CA VAL A 3 -4.19 21.16 15.02
C VAL A 3 -4.75 22.04 13.89
N PRO A 4 -4.68 23.37 13.98
CA PRO A 4 -5.12 24.24 12.90
C PRO A 4 -4.30 23.94 11.65
N ILE A 5 -4.98 23.77 10.53
CA ILE A 5 -4.37 23.45 9.24
C ILE A 5 -3.91 24.76 8.61
N ASP A 6 -2.59 24.96 8.50
CA ASP A 6 -2.01 26.13 7.84
C ASP A 6 -1.26 25.69 6.57
N TYR A 7 -1.94 25.79 5.43
CA TYR A 7 -1.37 25.43 4.13
C TYR A 7 -0.36 26.48 3.59
N GLY A 8 -0.19 27.61 4.27
CA GLY A 8 0.80 28.65 3.92
C GLY A 8 2.16 28.44 4.57
N ASP A 9 2.23 27.61 5.61
CA ASP A 9 3.47 27.28 6.33
C ASP A 9 4.10 26.01 5.75
N VAL A 10 5.21 26.20 5.04
CA VAL A 10 5.96 25.13 4.40
C VAL A 10 6.56 24.17 5.43
N ASP A 11 7.03 24.68 6.57
CA ASP A 11 7.66 23.86 7.60
C ASP A 11 6.61 22.98 8.30
N TRP A 12 5.45 23.55 8.61
CA TRP A 12 4.30 22.80 9.13
C TRP A 12 3.87 21.69 8.15
N LEU A 13 3.83 21.98 6.85
CA LEU A 13 3.47 21.00 5.85
C LEU A 13 4.49 19.85 5.78
N LEU A 14 5.78 20.16 5.78
CA LEU A 14 6.85 19.16 5.75
C LEU A 14 6.83 18.26 6.99
N GLU A 15 6.57 18.83 8.17
CA GLU A 15 6.44 18.08 9.41
C GLU A 15 5.25 17.11 9.34
N ARG A 16 4.10 17.59 8.87
CA ARG A 16 2.89 16.77 8.72
C ARG A 16 3.09 15.62 7.72
N LEU A 17 3.79 15.87 6.62
CA LEU A 17 4.15 14.84 5.65
C LEU A 17 5.12 13.80 6.24
N SER A 18 6.09 14.24 7.02
CA SER A 18 7.05 13.36 7.70
C SER A 18 6.37 12.43 8.72
N GLU A 19 5.45 12.96 9.53
CA GLU A 19 4.64 12.16 10.45
C GLU A 19 3.80 11.12 9.71
N PHE A 20 3.10 11.57 8.66
CA PHE A 20 2.29 10.69 7.85
C PHE A 20 3.13 9.58 7.21
N HIS A 21 4.31 9.89 6.67
CA HIS A 21 5.17 8.88 6.08
C HIS A 21 5.60 7.81 7.12
N LYS A 22 5.92 8.23 8.36
CA LYS A 22 6.22 7.29 9.46
C LYS A 22 5.03 6.39 9.80
N GLU A 23 3.83 6.94 9.78
CA GLU A 23 2.60 6.19 10.07
C GLU A 23 2.35 5.09 9.03
N TYR A 24 2.66 5.31 7.74
CA TYR A 24 2.30 4.38 6.66
C TYR A 24 3.47 3.58 6.07
N GLN A 25 4.71 3.88 6.43
CA GLN A 25 5.90 3.16 5.95
C GLN A 25 5.82 1.64 6.20
N HIS A 26 5.22 1.23 7.33
CA HIS A 26 5.04 -0.20 7.63
C HIS A 26 4.09 -0.89 6.65
N VAL A 27 3.04 -0.18 6.19
CA VAL A 27 2.08 -0.67 5.21
C VAL A 27 2.72 -0.78 3.84
N GLU A 28 3.52 0.22 3.44
CA GLU A 28 4.27 0.18 2.18
C GLU A 28 5.25 -0.99 2.15
N ARG A 29 5.93 -1.26 3.27
CA ARG A 29 6.81 -2.42 3.41
C ARG A 29 6.01 -3.72 3.28
N GLU A 30 4.91 -3.87 4.02
CA GLU A 30 4.02 -5.05 3.91
C GLU A 30 3.57 -5.27 2.47
N TYR A 31 3.19 -4.19 1.76
CA TYR A 31 2.77 -4.27 0.36
C TYR A 31 3.88 -4.82 -0.55
N LEU A 32 5.09 -4.29 -0.43
CA LEU A 32 6.23 -4.74 -1.24
C LEU A 32 6.61 -6.20 -0.92
N ASP A 33 6.62 -6.56 0.36
CA ASP A 33 6.90 -7.93 0.79
C ASP A 33 5.87 -8.92 0.23
N LEU A 34 4.58 -8.58 0.27
CA LEU A 34 3.51 -9.38 -0.31
C LEU A 34 3.67 -9.55 -1.84
N ARG A 35 4.10 -8.51 -2.55
CA ARG A 35 4.35 -8.58 -4.00
C ARG A 35 5.52 -9.50 -4.36
N ILE A 36 6.59 -9.48 -3.55
CA ILE A 36 7.72 -10.40 -3.72
C ILE A 36 7.25 -11.84 -3.49
N LEU A 37 6.56 -12.10 -2.37
CA LEU A 37 6.04 -13.42 -2.06
C LEU A 37 5.07 -13.95 -3.13
N LEU A 38 4.22 -13.08 -3.67
CA LEU A 38 3.29 -13.45 -4.73
C LEU A 38 4.04 -13.81 -6.02
N ARG A 39 4.99 -12.97 -6.45
CA ARG A 39 5.82 -13.23 -7.64
C ARG A 39 6.54 -14.58 -7.52
N ASP A 40 7.12 -14.85 -6.36
CA ASP A 40 7.90 -16.07 -6.14
C ASP A 40 6.98 -17.30 -6.12
N ALA A 41 5.80 -17.21 -5.48
CA ALA A 41 4.79 -18.27 -5.50
C ALA A 41 4.21 -18.52 -6.91
N GLU A 42 3.97 -17.47 -7.70
CA GLU A 42 3.52 -17.60 -9.09
C GLU A 42 4.60 -18.21 -10.00
N THR A 43 5.88 -17.94 -9.70
CA THR A 43 7.00 -18.57 -10.41
C THR A 43 7.07 -20.06 -10.07
N ALA A 44 7.03 -20.41 -8.79
CA ALA A 44 7.01 -21.81 -8.36
C ALA A 44 5.82 -22.60 -8.93
N LEU A 45 4.62 -21.99 -8.94
CA LEU A 45 3.43 -22.61 -9.54
C LEU A 45 3.54 -22.76 -11.06
N ARG A 46 4.29 -21.89 -11.74
CA ARG A 46 4.55 -22.03 -13.18
C ARG A 46 5.44 -23.24 -13.44
N ASP A 47 6.41 -23.47 -12.59
CA ASP A 47 7.35 -24.60 -12.70
C ASP A 47 6.67 -25.93 -12.33
N GLU A 48 5.76 -25.92 -11.34
CA GLU A 48 4.97 -27.08 -10.91
C GLU A 48 3.45 -26.78 -10.90
N PRO A 49 2.77 -26.82 -12.06
CA PRO A 49 1.38 -26.40 -12.17
C PRO A 49 0.38 -27.21 -11.34
N GLU A 50 0.71 -28.46 -11.02
CA GLU A 50 -0.15 -29.36 -10.26
C GLU A 50 0.01 -29.23 -8.73
N ASP A 51 0.94 -28.37 -8.26
CA ASP A 51 1.10 -28.09 -6.84
C ASP A 51 -0.15 -27.38 -6.27
N GLY A 52 -1.01 -28.16 -5.63
CA GLY A 52 -2.24 -27.69 -5.01
C GLY A 52 -2.00 -26.71 -3.87
N ASP A 53 -0.92 -26.89 -3.10
CA ASP A 53 -0.58 -26.01 -1.99
C ASP A 53 -0.12 -24.64 -2.51
N MET A 54 0.68 -24.64 -3.59
CA MET A 54 1.10 -23.40 -4.23
C MET A 54 -0.08 -22.65 -4.86
N ARG A 55 -1.07 -23.35 -5.45
CA ARG A 55 -2.30 -22.72 -5.94
C ARG A 55 -3.07 -22.01 -4.82
N VAL A 56 -3.22 -22.67 -3.66
CA VAL A 56 -3.89 -22.08 -2.49
C VAL A 56 -3.10 -20.86 -1.99
N ARG A 57 -1.77 -20.95 -1.93
CA ARG A 57 -0.90 -19.85 -1.53
C ARG A 57 -1.01 -18.64 -2.45
N VAL A 58 -0.96 -18.85 -3.77
CA VAL A 58 -1.14 -17.78 -4.77
C VAL A 58 -2.52 -17.13 -4.63
N TYR A 59 -3.58 -17.92 -4.46
CA TYR A 59 -4.93 -17.39 -4.23
C TYR A 59 -5.00 -16.51 -2.97
N TYR A 60 -4.43 -16.99 -1.86
CA TYR A 60 -4.39 -16.25 -0.60
C TYR A 60 -3.63 -14.93 -0.75
N LEU A 61 -2.44 -14.95 -1.36
CA LEU A 61 -1.60 -13.76 -1.55
C LEU A 61 -2.29 -12.73 -2.44
N LYS A 62 -2.93 -13.15 -3.54
CA LYS A 62 -3.74 -12.26 -4.39
C LYS A 62 -4.87 -11.59 -3.63
N ARG A 63 -5.59 -12.35 -2.81
CA ARG A 63 -6.68 -11.82 -1.99
C ARG A 63 -6.16 -10.79 -0.98
N ARG A 64 -5.09 -11.13 -0.25
CA ARG A 64 -4.50 -10.23 0.75
C ARG A 64 -3.99 -8.94 0.11
N LEU A 65 -3.32 -9.03 -1.03
CA LEU A 65 -2.85 -7.87 -1.78
C LEU A 65 -4.02 -6.98 -2.22
N GLY A 66 -5.07 -7.58 -2.80
CA GLY A 66 -6.26 -6.83 -3.21
C GLY A 66 -7.02 -6.18 -2.05
N ASP A 67 -7.06 -6.81 -0.88
CA ASP A 67 -7.64 -6.20 0.32
C ASP A 67 -6.81 -5.00 0.81
N LEU A 68 -5.48 -5.09 0.71
CA LEU A 68 -4.56 -4.00 1.04
C LEU A 68 -4.73 -2.81 0.07
N GLU A 69 -4.81 -3.09 -1.23
CA GLU A 69 -5.01 -2.08 -2.29
C GLU A 69 -6.38 -1.40 -2.19
N ARG A 70 -7.42 -2.14 -1.78
CA ARG A 70 -8.75 -1.57 -1.52
C ARG A 70 -8.73 -0.62 -0.33
N LYS A 71 -8.00 -0.98 0.73
CA LYS A 71 -7.89 -0.17 1.95
C LYS A 71 -6.99 1.06 1.76
N TYR A 72 -5.95 0.93 0.94
CA TYR A 72 -4.93 1.95 0.73
C TYR A 72 -4.67 2.13 -0.78
N PRO A 73 -5.57 2.82 -1.51
CA PRO A 73 -5.53 2.89 -2.97
C PRO A 73 -4.24 3.52 -3.55
N TRP A 74 -3.54 4.34 -2.76
CA TRP A 74 -2.30 4.97 -3.20
C TRP A 74 -1.20 3.95 -3.51
N LEU A 75 -1.18 2.80 -2.81
CA LEU A 75 -0.17 1.76 -2.97
C LEU A 75 -0.12 1.20 -4.39
N ALA A 76 -1.29 0.97 -5.00
CA ALA A 76 -1.41 0.48 -6.37
C ALA A 76 -1.27 1.58 -7.42
N SER A 77 -1.60 2.83 -7.06
CA SER A 77 -1.64 3.95 -7.99
C SER A 77 -0.26 4.47 -8.42
N GLY A 78 0.81 4.12 -7.69
CA GLY A 78 2.14 4.71 -7.84
C GLY A 78 2.19 6.21 -7.55
N LYS A 79 1.09 6.79 -7.06
CA LYS A 79 1.03 8.18 -6.62
C LYS A 79 1.46 8.25 -5.16
N PRO A 80 2.18 9.31 -4.78
CA PRO A 80 2.49 9.57 -3.38
C PRO A 80 1.18 9.59 -2.58
N PRO A 81 1.12 8.94 -1.40
CA PRO A 81 -0.07 8.97 -0.55
C PRO A 81 -0.49 10.39 -0.15
N GLU A 82 0.44 11.34 -0.19
CA GLU A 82 0.23 12.77 0.00
C GLU A 82 -0.79 13.35 -0.98
N VAL A 83 -0.92 12.77 -2.19
CA VAL A 83 -1.95 13.19 -3.16
C VAL A 83 -3.36 12.97 -2.60
N ALA A 84 -3.57 11.98 -1.73
CA ALA A 84 -4.86 11.75 -1.09
C ALA A 84 -5.23 12.86 -0.08
N PHE A 85 -4.27 13.59 0.48
CA PHE A 85 -4.55 14.77 1.32
C PHE A 85 -5.06 15.97 0.52
N TRP A 86 -4.67 16.06 -0.75
CA TRP A 86 -4.98 17.21 -1.62
C TRP A 86 -6.21 16.99 -2.49
N ILE A 87 -6.74 15.77 -2.53
CA ILE A 87 -8.02 15.51 -3.18
C ILE A 87 -9.11 15.85 -2.15
N PRO A 88 -9.91 16.92 -2.35
CA PRO A 88 -11.06 17.17 -1.49
C PRO A 88 -11.95 15.91 -1.50
N PRO A 89 -12.63 15.56 -0.39
CA PRO A 89 -13.57 14.45 -0.40
C PRO A 89 -14.54 14.72 -1.56
N SER A 90 -14.46 13.89 -2.61
CA SER A 90 -15.38 13.97 -3.74
C SER A 90 -16.80 13.91 -3.17
N GLY A 91 -17.61 14.90 -3.55
CA GLY A 91 -18.86 15.31 -2.90
C GLY A 91 -19.86 14.20 -2.57
#